data_AF-A0A9E5Y3W9-F1
#
_entry.id   AF-A0A9E5Y3W9-F1
#
_cell.length_a   1.000
_cell.length_b   1.000
_cell.length_c   1.000
_cell.angle_alpha   90.00
_cell.angle_beta   90.00
_cell.angle_gamma   90.00
#
_symmetry.space_group_name_H-M   'P 1'
#
loop_
_entity.id
_entity.type
_entity.pdbx_description
1 polymer ?
#
loop_
_entity_poly.entity_id
_entity_poly.type
_entity_poly.pdbx_seq_one_letter_code
_entity_poly.pdbx_strand_id
1 'polypeptide(L)'
;MSAFCACRGPPGKSPEGGLRTQISYERSVRRLYDGKERWKEEMALIRRSRLRLSRHCRKRVNQREIELEDVKIILQSGEIIQGHARGRYGNNHDPVRVVMGRGRDGRVLHLVVALRGSVAVLVTAYKPDPRIWESDCRTLKKPER
;
A
#
# COMPACT_ATOMS: atom_id res chain seq x y z
N MET A 1 -24.73 28.84 -23.19
CA MET A 1 -24.20 29.34 -21.90
C MET A 1 -25.17 28.87 -20.84
N SER A 2 -24.89 28.03 -19.84
CA SER A 2 -23.68 27.76 -19.06
C SER A 2 -23.72 26.31 -18.57
N ALA A 3 -22.55 25.72 -18.35
CA ALA A 3 -22.35 24.30 -18.06
C ALA A 3 -22.76 23.90 -16.64
N PHE A 4 -23.47 22.77 -16.52
CA PHE A 4 -23.73 22.06 -15.26
C PHE A 4 -22.43 21.34 -14.81
N CYS A 5 -21.76 21.87 -13.79
CA CYS A 5 -20.66 21.18 -13.13
C CYS A 5 -21.22 20.26 -12.03
N ALA A 6 -21.58 19.03 -12.40
CA ALA A 6 -22.00 18.01 -11.44
C ALA A 6 -20.76 17.33 -10.81
N CYS A 7 -20.36 17.79 -9.64
CA CYS A 7 -19.40 17.12 -8.77
C CYS A 7 -19.96 15.75 -8.35
N ARG A 8 -19.64 14.69 -9.10
CA ARG A 8 -19.94 13.30 -8.70
C ARG A 8 -19.00 12.91 -7.57
N GLY A 9 -19.49 12.98 -6.33
CA GLY A 9 -18.83 12.37 -5.18
C GLY A 9 -18.67 10.85 -5.36
N PRO A 10 -17.64 10.22 -4.77
CA PRO A 10 -17.39 8.79 -4.96
C PRO A 10 -18.50 7.95 -4.33
N PRO A 11 -18.96 6.86 -5.00
CA PRO A 11 -20.08 6.05 -4.54
C PRO A 11 -19.72 5.26 -3.27
N GLY A 12 -20.73 5.12 -2.40
CA GLY A 12 -20.68 4.46 -1.10
C GLY A 12 -20.17 3.01 -1.16
N LYS A 13 -19.43 2.62 -0.11
CA LYS A 13 -18.78 1.31 -0.01
C LYS A 13 -19.72 0.28 0.61
N SER A 14 -20.16 -0.70 -0.17
CA SER A 14 -20.78 -1.95 0.33
C SER A 14 -19.75 -2.85 1.05
N PRO A 15 -20.19 -3.64 2.06
CA PRO A 15 -19.29 -4.35 2.98
C PRO A 15 -18.49 -5.51 2.35
N GLU A 16 -18.93 -6.06 1.21
CA GLU A 16 -18.18 -7.10 0.46
C GLU A 16 -17.12 -6.52 -0.50
N GLY A 17 -17.06 -5.19 -0.62
CA GLY A 17 -16.22 -4.46 -1.58
C GLY A 17 -14.74 -4.30 -1.21
N GLY A 18 -14.26 -4.96 -0.15
CA GLY A 18 -12.97 -4.68 0.47
C GLY A 18 -11.72 -5.05 -0.35
N LEU A 19 -11.81 -6.06 -1.21
CA LEU A 19 -10.75 -6.47 -2.14
C LEU A 19 -10.90 -5.78 -3.49
N ARG A 20 -12.11 -5.75 -4.07
CA ARG A 20 -12.42 -5.15 -5.38
C ARG A 20 -12.09 -3.64 -5.45
N THR A 21 -12.23 -2.91 -4.35
CA THR A 21 -11.77 -1.50 -4.26
C THR A 21 -10.25 -1.37 -4.23
N GLN A 22 -9.52 -2.33 -3.66
CA GLN A 22 -8.05 -2.32 -3.66
C GLN A 22 -7.50 -2.59 -5.07
N ILE A 23 -8.12 -3.52 -5.83
CA ILE A 23 -7.77 -3.83 -7.23
C ILE A 23 -7.95 -2.62 -8.16
N SER A 24 -9.10 -1.95 -8.06
CA SER A 24 -9.39 -0.75 -8.85
C SER A 24 -8.44 0.40 -8.52
N TYR A 25 -8.03 0.50 -7.24
CA TYR A 25 -7.13 1.54 -6.77
C TYR A 25 -5.67 1.30 -7.17
N GLU A 26 -5.12 0.09 -6.98
CA GLU A 26 -3.74 -0.24 -7.40
C GLU A 26 -3.53 -0.03 -8.91
N ARG A 27 -4.57 -0.28 -9.72
CA ARG A 27 -4.54 -0.04 -11.18
C ARG A 27 -4.61 1.43 -11.57
N SER A 28 -5.25 2.30 -10.77
CA SER A 28 -5.44 3.73 -11.10
C SER A 28 -4.22 4.61 -10.77
N VAL A 29 -3.33 4.18 -9.87
CA VAL A 29 -2.16 4.97 -9.43
C VAL A 29 -0.91 4.74 -10.29
N ARG A 30 -1.06 4.19 -11.50
CA ARG A 30 0.03 3.72 -12.38
C ARG A 30 1.05 4.77 -12.85
N ARG A 31 0.98 6.03 -12.41
CA ARG A 31 1.77 7.12 -13.00
C ARG A 31 2.31 8.24 -12.10
N LEU A 32 2.32 8.16 -10.77
CA LEU A 32 2.90 9.30 -10.02
C LEU A 32 3.91 8.96 -8.93
N TYR A 33 5.16 9.29 -9.30
CA TYR A 33 6.36 9.43 -8.50
C TYR A 33 6.76 8.16 -7.74
N ASP A 34 7.64 7.40 -8.37
CA ASP A 34 8.30 6.23 -7.84
C ASP A 34 9.23 6.61 -6.66
N GLY A 35 10.00 7.69 -6.79
CA GLY A 35 10.97 8.11 -5.78
C GLY A 35 12.14 7.13 -5.60
N LYS A 36 12.33 6.19 -6.54
CA LYS A 36 13.34 5.12 -6.58
C LYS A 36 14.72 5.50 -6.08
N GLU A 37 15.19 6.69 -6.46
CA GLU A 37 16.51 7.23 -6.09
C GLU A 37 16.73 7.27 -4.57
N ARG A 38 15.66 7.42 -3.79
CA ARG A 38 15.70 7.53 -2.32
C ARG A 38 15.25 6.28 -1.60
N TRP A 39 14.89 5.19 -2.28
CA TRP A 39 14.33 4.01 -1.62
C TRP A 39 15.26 3.41 -0.57
N LYS A 40 16.58 3.43 -0.80
CA LYS A 40 17.55 2.94 0.18
C LYS A 40 17.51 3.77 1.48
N GLU A 41 17.44 5.09 1.34
CA GLU A 41 17.36 6.03 2.46
C GLU A 41 16.00 5.97 3.16
N GLU A 42 14.92 5.91 2.40
CA GLU A 42 13.55 5.79 2.89
C GLU A 42 13.34 4.47 3.62
N MET A 43 13.89 3.37 3.12
CA MET A 43 13.87 2.09 3.82
C MET A 43 14.67 2.14 5.13
N ALA A 44 15.84 2.79 5.13
CA ALA A 44 16.60 3.03 6.35
C ALA A 44 15.87 3.96 7.34
N LEU A 45 15.06 4.89 6.87
CA LEU A 45 14.18 5.70 7.69
C LEU A 45 13.05 4.85 8.28
N ILE A 46 12.33 4.08 7.46
CA ILE A 46 11.26 3.17 7.90
C ILE A 46 11.74 2.23 9.00
N ARG A 47 12.94 1.66 8.85
CA ARG A 47 13.55 0.74 9.85
C ARG A 47 13.85 1.41 11.18
N ARG A 48 14.20 2.71 11.18
CA ARG A 48 14.51 3.49 12.39
C ARG A 48 13.29 4.22 12.95
N SER A 49 12.24 4.36 12.16
CA SER A 49 11.01 5.05 12.53
C SER A 49 10.18 4.24 13.52
N ARG A 50 9.49 4.96 14.41
CA ARG A 50 8.44 4.35 15.23
C ARG A 50 7.27 3.96 14.32
N LEU A 51 6.93 2.67 14.29
CA LEU A 51 5.79 2.16 13.53
C LEU A 51 4.48 2.51 14.25
N ARG A 52 3.57 3.19 13.56
CA ARG A 52 2.20 3.42 14.03
C ARG A 52 1.20 2.69 13.17
N LEU A 53 0.33 1.90 13.80
CA LEU A 53 -0.77 1.23 13.13
C LEU A 53 -1.97 2.16 13.09
N SER A 54 -2.54 2.41 11.91
CA SER A 54 -3.82 3.12 11.84
C SER A 54 -4.95 2.27 12.45
N ARG A 55 -6.03 2.90 12.92
CA ARG A 55 -7.22 2.19 13.44
C ARG A 55 -7.83 1.26 12.37
N HIS A 56 -7.77 1.66 11.10
CA HIS A 56 -8.19 0.84 9.96
C HIS A 56 -7.27 -0.37 9.76
N CYS A 57 -5.96 -0.17 9.89
CA CYS A 57 -4.97 -1.24 9.76
C CYS A 57 -5.18 -2.32 10.82
N ARG A 58 -5.40 -1.96 12.09
CA ARG A 58 -5.64 -2.92 13.18
C ARG A 58 -6.80 -3.87 12.88
N LYS A 59 -7.92 -3.36 12.36
CA LYS A 59 -9.07 -4.20 11.96
C LYS A 59 -8.72 -5.12 10.79
N ARG A 60 -8.00 -4.62 9.78
CA ARG A 60 -7.69 -5.35 8.53
C ARG A 60 -6.63 -6.42 8.72
N VAL A 61 -5.61 -6.15 9.54
CA VAL A 61 -4.53 -7.09 9.89
C VAL A 61 -5.12 -8.31 10.61
N ASN A 62 -6.01 -8.08 11.58
CA ASN A 62 -6.71 -9.15 12.28
C ASN A 62 -7.64 -9.96 11.34
N GLN A 63 -8.40 -9.29 10.46
CA GLN A 63 -9.27 -9.94 9.48
C GLN A 63 -8.54 -10.74 8.40
N ARG A 64 -7.23 -10.53 8.23
CA ARG A 64 -6.41 -11.16 7.18
C ARG A 64 -5.39 -12.14 7.77
N GLU A 65 -5.48 -12.41 9.07
CA GLU A 65 -4.56 -13.30 9.80
C GLU A 65 -3.08 -12.92 9.60
N ILE A 66 -2.81 -11.62 9.43
CA ILE A 66 -1.44 -11.11 9.37
C ILE A 66 -1.06 -10.76 10.80
N GLU A 67 0.05 -11.30 11.31
CA GLU A 67 0.50 -10.93 12.65
C GLU A 67 1.40 -9.69 12.62
N LEU A 68 1.44 -8.98 13.75
CA LEU A 68 2.35 -7.85 13.93
C LEU A 68 3.82 -8.27 13.81
N GLU A 69 4.13 -9.53 14.11
CA GLU A 69 5.49 -10.04 13.96
C GLU A 69 5.91 -10.18 12.49
N ASP A 70 5.00 -10.62 11.61
CA ASP A 70 5.25 -10.66 10.17
C ASP A 70 5.51 -9.25 9.64
N VAL A 71 4.75 -8.26 10.12
CA VAL A 71 4.97 -6.85 9.78
C VAL A 71 6.37 -6.40 10.20
N LYS A 72 6.83 -6.70 11.41
CA LYS A 72 8.19 -6.31 11.86
C LYS A 72 9.27 -6.96 11.01
N ILE A 73 9.16 -8.27 10.75
CA ILE A 73 10.14 -9.02 9.94
C ILE A 73 10.25 -8.42 8.54
N ILE A 74 9.12 -8.10 7.92
CA ILE A 74 9.10 -7.49 6.58
C ILE A 74 9.65 -6.07 6.61
N LEU A 75 9.38 -5.26 7.65
CA LEU A 75 9.98 -3.93 7.75
C LEU A 75 11.50 -4.00 7.99
N GLN A 76 12.00 -5.08 8.58
CA GLN A 76 13.45 -5.27 8.76
C GLN A 76 14.12 -5.79 7.48
N SER A 77 13.57 -6.84 6.87
CA SER A 77 14.21 -7.57 5.75
C SER A 77 13.71 -7.19 4.36
N GLY A 78 12.53 -6.58 4.28
CA GLY A 78 11.85 -6.27 3.03
C GLY A 78 12.44 -5.11 2.27
N GLU A 79 11.86 -4.86 1.10
CA GLU A 79 12.29 -3.84 0.15
C GLU A 79 11.10 -3.04 -0.37
N ILE A 80 11.32 -1.77 -0.69
CA ILE A 80 10.31 -0.97 -1.37
C ILE A 80 10.22 -1.45 -2.82
N ILE A 81 9.01 -1.79 -3.27
CA ILE A 81 8.74 -2.22 -4.65
C ILE A 81 7.93 -1.18 -5.43
N GLN A 82 7.28 -0.25 -4.74
CA GLN A 82 6.48 0.81 -5.34
C GLN A 82 6.43 2.04 -4.44
N GLY A 83 6.54 3.22 -5.05
CA GLY A 83 6.32 4.50 -4.40
C GLY A 83 5.14 5.25 -4.99
N HIS A 84 4.45 5.98 -4.12
CA HIS A 84 3.35 6.87 -4.44
C HIS A 84 3.62 8.25 -3.83
N ALA A 85 3.43 9.31 -4.62
CA ALA A 85 3.50 10.68 -4.12
C ALA A 85 2.38 11.01 -3.10
N ARG A 86 2.53 12.15 -2.41
CA ARG A 86 1.54 12.70 -1.47
C ARG A 86 0.18 12.85 -2.14
N GLY A 87 -0.89 12.46 -1.45
CA GLY A 87 -2.26 12.58 -1.97
C GLY A 87 -2.59 11.63 -3.13
N ARG A 88 -1.67 10.72 -3.49
CA ARG A 88 -1.86 9.77 -4.60
C ARG A 88 -2.33 8.40 -4.16
N TYR A 89 -2.37 8.15 -2.85
CA TYR A 89 -2.78 6.86 -2.30
C TYR A 89 -3.94 7.01 -1.31
N GLY A 90 -5.07 6.36 -1.59
CA GLY A 90 -6.36 6.54 -0.93
C GLY A 90 -6.70 8.00 -0.66
N ASN A 91 -7.03 8.26 0.60
CA ASN A 91 -7.20 9.61 1.19
C ASN A 91 -5.95 10.02 2.01
N ASN A 92 -4.78 9.46 1.69
CA ASN A 92 -3.56 9.70 2.45
C ASN A 92 -2.79 10.91 1.90
N HIS A 93 -2.51 11.90 2.75
CA HIS A 93 -1.82 13.14 2.37
C HIS A 93 -0.29 13.04 2.40
N ASP A 94 0.25 11.93 2.90
CA ASP A 94 1.68 11.65 3.00
C ASP A 94 2.15 10.75 1.85
N PRO A 95 3.45 10.77 1.48
CA PRO A 95 4.00 9.83 0.52
C PRO A 95 3.81 8.40 1.02
N VAL A 96 3.50 7.47 0.12
CA VAL A 96 3.27 6.07 0.46
C VAL A 96 4.29 5.18 -0.24
N ARG A 97 4.76 4.15 0.46
CA ARG A 97 5.64 3.11 -0.05
C ARG A 97 4.98 1.76 0.14
N VAL A 98 5.10 0.90 -0.86
CA VAL A 98 4.73 -0.50 -0.78
C VAL A 98 6.01 -1.27 -0.54
N VAL A 99 6.12 -1.87 0.65
CA VAL A 99 7.23 -2.72 1.05
C VAL A 99 6.82 -4.16 0.86
N MET A 100 7.60 -4.91 0.08
CA MET A 100 7.44 -6.35 -0.07
C MET A 100 8.42 -7.07 0.84
N GLY A 101 7.97 -8.14 1.48
CA GLY A 101 8.85 -9.09 2.14
C GLY A 101 8.15 -10.40 2.46
N ARG A 102 8.84 -11.27 3.18
CA ARG A 102 8.32 -12.57 3.62
C ARG A 102 8.01 -12.53 5.11
N GLY A 103 6.82 -13.00 5.49
CA GLY A 103 6.44 -13.22 6.88
C GLY A 103 7.15 -14.45 7.47
N ARG A 104 6.83 -14.80 8.73
CA ARG A 104 7.44 -15.96 9.43
C ARG A 104 7.16 -17.29 8.76
N ASP A 105 6.00 -17.41 8.12
CA ASP A 105 5.58 -18.58 7.37
C ASP A 105 6.14 -18.63 5.93
N GLY A 106 7.04 -17.70 5.59
CA GLY A 106 7.65 -17.58 4.27
C GLY A 106 6.75 -16.99 3.19
N ARG A 107 5.49 -16.63 3.53
CA ARG A 107 4.54 -16.04 2.57
C ARG A 107 4.92 -14.60 2.25
N VAL A 108 4.79 -14.24 0.97
CA VAL A 108 5.01 -12.88 0.50
C VAL A 108 3.84 -12.00 0.93
N LEU A 109 4.14 -10.85 1.53
CA LEU A 109 3.17 -9.84 1.93
C LEU A 109 3.63 -8.46 1.46
N HIS A 110 2.66 -7.62 1.12
CA HIS A 110 2.81 -6.21 0.81
C HIS A 110 2.34 -5.38 2.00
N LEU A 111 3.25 -4.56 2.51
CA LEU A 111 2.98 -3.56 3.53
C LEU A 111 2.89 -2.18 2.88
N VAL A 112 1.81 -1.47 3.16
CA VAL A 112 1.61 -0.10 2.68
C VAL A 112 1.93 0.85 3.81
N VAL A 113 3.04 1.59 3.66
CA VAL A 113 3.59 2.47 4.69
C VAL A 113 3.53 3.92 4.21
N ALA A 114 2.87 4.77 4.99
CA ALA A 114 2.91 6.22 4.80
C ALA A 114 4.08 6.83 5.58
N LEU A 115 4.83 7.72 4.93
CA LEU A 115 5.98 8.40 5.51
C LEU A 115 5.57 9.77 6.05
N ARG A 116 5.43 9.90 7.37
CA ARG A 116 5.04 11.16 8.03
C ARG A 116 6.18 11.69 8.89
N GLY A 117 7.09 12.44 8.27
CA GLY A 117 8.29 12.94 8.95
C GLY A 117 9.17 11.78 9.43
N SER A 118 9.41 11.70 10.74
CA SER A 118 10.17 10.62 11.37
C SER A 118 9.34 9.38 11.74
N VAL A 119 8.05 9.37 11.41
CA VAL A 119 7.11 8.29 11.77
C VAL A 119 6.67 7.52 10.52
N ALA A 120 6.73 6.20 10.60
CA ALA A 120 6.19 5.29 9.60
C ALA A 120 4.79 4.84 10.04
N VAL A 121 3.77 5.12 9.23
CA VAL A 121 2.39 4.73 9.53
C VAL A 121 2.00 3.56 8.64
N LEU A 122 1.71 2.40 9.23
CA LEU A 122 1.17 1.27 8.48
C LEU A 122 -0.29 1.54 8.14
N VAL A 123 -0.54 1.74 6.84
CA VAL A 123 -1.87 1.99 6.29
C VAL A 123 -2.63 0.66 6.17
N THR A 124 -2.00 -0.34 5.58
CA THR A 124 -2.56 -1.69 5.43
C THR A 124 -1.47 -2.73 5.12
N ALA A 125 -1.81 -4.01 5.26
CA ALA A 125 -0.99 -5.15 4.87
C ALA A 125 -1.85 -6.17 4.12
N TYR A 126 -1.33 -6.81 3.08
CA TYR A 126 -2.05 -7.80 2.27
C TYR A 126 -1.12 -8.78 1.56
N LYS A 127 -1.66 -9.95 1.18
CA LYS A 127 -0.99 -10.88 0.27
C LYS A 127 -1.16 -10.40 -1.18
N PRO A 128 -0.10 -10.38 -2.02
CA PRO A 128 -0.22 -9.99 -3.42
C PRO A 128 -1.20 -10.91 -4.16
N ASP A 129 -2.14 -10.31 -4.88
CA ASP A 129 -3.12 -11.03 -5.70
C ASP A 129 -2.50 -11.38 -7.07
N PRO A 130 -2.41 -12.66 -7.46
CA PRO A 130 -1.82 -13.08 -8.74
C PRO A 130 -2.60 -12.61 -9.97
N ARG A 131 -3.80 -12.03 -9.82
CA ARG A 131 -4.55 -11.37 -10.89
C ARG A 131 -4.08 -9.93 -11.16
N ILE A 132 -3.29 -9.38 -10.25
CA ILE A 132 -2.80 -7.99 -10.29
C ILE A 132 -1.29 -7.97 -10.43
N TRP A 133 -0.61 -8.85 -9.70
CA TRP A 133 0.84 -8.94 -9.66
C TRP A 133 1.30 -10.10 -10.54
N GLU A 134 2.47 -9.92 -11.17
CA GLU A 134 3.18 -10.97 -11.89
C GLU A 134 3.67 -12.06 -10.90
N SER A 135 4.20 -13.16 -11.43
CA SER A 135 4.73 -14.26 -10.62
C SER A 135 5.86 -13.83 -9.67
N ASP A 136 6.54 -12.73 -9.97
CA ASP A 136 7.56 -12.12 -9.12
C ASP A 136 6.98 -11.41 -7.87
N CYS A 137 5.65 -11.25 -7.78
CA CYS A 137 4.94 -10.48 -6.77
C CYS A 137 5.36 -9.00 -6.66
N ARG A 138 6.19 -8.48 -7.58
CA ARG A 138 6.76 -7.13 -7.55
C ARG A 138 6.25 -6.28 -8.71
N THR A 139 5.95 -6.89 -9.84
CA THR A 139 5.54 -6.20 -11.06
C THR A 139 4.03 -6.26 -11.22
N LEU A 140 3.41 -5.14 -11.58
CA LEU A 140 1.98 -5.11 -11.91
C LEU A 140 1.76 -5.72 -13.30
N LYS A 141 0.82 -6.67 -13.40
CA LYS A 141 0.32 -7.21 -14.66
C LYS A 141 -0.19 -6.09 -15.56
N LYS A 142 0.19 -6.15 -16.83
CA LYS A 142 -0.41 -5.27 -17.85
C LYS A 142 -1.88 -5.67 -17.99
N PRO A 143 -2.80 -4.69 -18.14
CA PRO A 143 -4.16 -5.03 -18.53
C PRO A 143 -4.08 -5.70 -19.91
N GLU A 144 -4.62 -6.91 -20.01
CA GLU A 144 -4.93 -7.51 -21.32
C GLU A 144 -5.86 -6.52 -22.05
N ARG A 145 -5.49 -6.20 -23.29
CA ARG A 145 -6.25 -5.30 -24.17
C ARG A 145 -7.41 -6.04 -24.82
#